data_AF-A0A5S3SBN2-F1
#
_entry.id   AF-A0A5S3SBN2-F1
#
_cell.length_a   1.000
_cell.length_b   1.000
_cell.length_c   1.000
_cell.angle_alpha   90.00
_cell.angle_beta   90.00
_cell.angle_gamma   90.00
#
_symmetry.space_group_name_H-M   'P 1'
#
loop_
_entity.id
_entity.type
_entity.pdbx_description
1 polymer ?
#
loop_
_entity_poly.entity_id
_entity_poly.type
_entity_poly.pdbx_seq_one_letter_code
_entity_poly.pdbx_strand_id
1 'polypeptide(L)' 'MNEVVFLIIILSAYILPVVIVLNNKRTQGHEKNGWLFGIIIFSWLGLFLYFLIVPKHGHKKKKKK' A
#
# COMPACT_ATOMS: atom_id res chain seq x y z
N MET A 1 -23.22 0.73 -9.83
CA MET A 1 -22.79 0.26 -8.49
C MET A 1 -22.57 1.50 -7.64
N ASN A 2 -23.19 1.59 -6.46
CA ASN A 2 -23.11 2.79 -5.62
C ASN A 2 -21.66 3.04 -5.17
N GLU A 3 -21.19 4.29 -5.19
CA GLU A 3 -19.81 4.63 -4.81
C GLU A 3 -19.43 4.12 -3.42
N VAL A 4 -20.37 4.17 -2.49
CA VAL A 4 -20.22 3.63 -1.13
C VAL A 4 -19.90 2.14 -1.14
N VAL A 5 -20.59 1.35 -1.96
CA VAL A 5 -20.37 -0.10 -2.08
C VAL A 5 -18.97 -0.38 -2.65
N PHE A 6 -18.55 0.41 -3.64
CA PHE A 6 -17.21 0.28 -4.23
C PHE A 6 -16.10 0.57 -3.21
N LEU A 7 -16.25 1.62 -2.39
CA LEU A 7 -15.31 1.94 -1.31
C LEU A 7 -15.24 0.84 -0.24
N ILE A 8 -16.38 0.24 0.12
CA ILE A 8 -16.42 -0.87 1.09
C ILE A 8 -15.67 -2.11 0.55
N ILE A 9 -15.82 -2.42 -0.73
CA ILE A 9 -15.13 -3.55 -1.37
C ILE A 9 -13.62 -3.32 -1.36
N ILE A 10 -13.16 -2.14 -1.76
CA ILE A 10 -11.74 -1.79 -1.74
C ILE A 10 -11.19 -1.85 -0.32
N LEU A 11 -11.91 -1.29 0.65
CA LEU A 11 -11.50 -1.31 2.05
C LEU A 11 -11.41 -2.74 2.59
N SER A 12 -12.38 -3.60 2.25
CA SER A 12 -12.36 -5.01 2.64
C SER A 12 -11.17 -5.75 2.02
N ALA A 13 -10.92 -5.57 0.72
CA ALA A 13 -9.77 -6.17 0.04
C ALA A 13 -8.43 -5.69 0.64
N TYR A 14 -8.36 -4.42 1.06
CA TYR A 14 -7.19 -3.83 1.70
C TYR A 14 -6.87 -4.45 3.06
N ILE A 15 -7.89 -4.73 3.89
CA ILE A 15 -7.73 -5.28 5.24
C ILE A 15 -7.53 -6.80 5.23
N LEU A 16 -7.97 -7.48 4.16
CA LEU A 16 -7.89 -8.94 4.01
C LEU A 16 -6.51 -9.56 4.34
N PRO A 17 -5.37 -9.09 3.79
CA PRO A 17 -4.06 -9.67 4.11
C PRO A 17 -3.69 -9.57 5.59
N VAL A 18 -4.12 -8.49 6.27
CA VAL A 18 -3.92 -8.33 7.72
C VAL A 18 -4.69 -9.40 8.48
N VAL A 19 -5.97 -9.62 8.12
CA VAL A 19 -6.83 -10.63 8.76
C VAL A 19 -6.30 -12.05 8.52
N ILE A 20 -5.77 -12.34 7.33
CA ILE A 20 -5.17 -13.63 6.99
C ILE A 20 -3.95 -13.89 7.88
N VAL A 21 -3.04 -12.93 8.01
CA VAL A 21 -1.85 -13.07 8.88
C VAL A 21 -2.25 -13.18 10.34
N LEU A 22 -3.25 -12.42 10.80
CA LEU A 22 -3.76 -12.48 12.16
C LEU A 22 -4.45 -13.81 12.51
N ASN A 23 -5.15 -14.44 11.58
CA ASN A 23 -5.80 -15.74 11.83
C ASN A 23 -4.91 -16.95 11.55
N ASN A 24 -3.74 -16.75 10.94
CA ASN A 24 -2.84 -17.85 10.65
C ASN A 24 -2.24 -18.40 11.96
N LYS A 25 -2.43 -19.71 12.20
CA LYS A 25 -1.86 -20.43 13.35
C LYS A 25 -0.37 -20.77 13.16
N ARG A 26 0.13 -20.66 11.92
CA ARG A 26 1.51 -21.03 11.53
C ARG A 26 2.55 -19.96 11.90
N THR A 27 2.14 -18.71 12.13
CA THR A 27 3.03 -17.61 12.52
C THR A 27 2.75 -17.23 13.98
N GLN A 28 3.78 -17.30 14.82
CA GLN A 28 3.66 -17.12 16.28
C GLN A 28 4.48 -15.91 16.74
N GLY A 29 3.99 -15.21 17.79
CA GLY A 29 4.72 -14.12 18.45
C GLY A 29 5.27 -13.04 17.51
N HIS A 30 6.59 -12.82 17.55
CA HIS A 30 7.28 -11.76 16.82
C HIS A 30 7.27 -11.92 15.29
N GLU A 31 7.17 -13.15 14.78
CA GLU A 31 7.11 -13.39 13.34
C GLU A 31 5.84 -12.76 12.74
N LYS A 32 4.74 -12.79 13.49
CA LYS A 32 3.47 -12.20 13.10
C LYS A 32 3.56 -10.69 12.97
N ASN A 33 4.26 -10.05 13.91
CA ASN A 33 4.51 -8.61 13.87
C ASN A 33 5.40 -8.23 12.67
N GLY A 34 6.41 -9.05 12.36
CA GLY A 34 7.24 -8.86 11.16
C GLY A 34 6.42 -8.91 9.87
N TRP A 35 5.50 -9.88 9.75
CA TRP A 35 4.59 -9.98 8.61
C TRP A 35 3.62 -8.80 8.51
N LEU A 36 3.07 -8.32 9.63
CA LEU A 36 2.22 -7.13 9.65
C LEU A 36 2.97 -5.88 9.19
N PHE A 37 4.20 -5.67 9.68
CA PHE A 37 5.07 -4.59 9.21
C PHE A 37 5.36 -4.73 7.71
N GLY A 38 5.63 -5.95 7.23
CA GLY A 38 5.82 -6.23 5.81
C GLY A 38 4.61 -5.80 4.98
N ILE A 39 3.39 -6.18 5.38
CA ILE A 39 2.17 -5.83 4.65
C ILE A 39 1.97 -4.31 4.59
N ILE A 40 2.21 -3.60 5.70
CA ILE A 40 2.07 -2.13 5.74
C ILE A 40 3.08 -1.45 4.80
N ILE A 41 4.33 -1.89 4.81
CA ILE A 41 5.38 -1.34 3.94
C ILE A 41 5.08 -1.62 2.46
N PHE A 42 4.72 -2.86 2.12
CA PHE A 42 4.39 -3.23 0.74
C PHE A 42 3.14 -2.53 0.21
N SER A 43 2.15 -2.26 1.07
CA SER A 43 0.94 -1.53 0.72
C SER A 43 1.24 -0.10 0.25
N TRP A 44 2.26 0.54 0.82
CA TRP A 44 2.67 1.91 0.49
C TRP A 44 3.84 1.98 -0.48
N LEU A 45 4.37 0.83 -0.91
CA LEU A 45 5.55 0.74 -1.76
C LEU A 45 5.36 1.47 -3.09
N GLY A 46 4.16 1.44 -3.67
CA GLY A 46 3.84 2.21 -4.88
C GLY A 46 3.98 3.72 -4.69
N LEU A 47 3.50 4.27 -3.57
CA LEU A 47 3.67 5.68 -3.21
C LEU A 47 5.13 6.02 -2.92
N PHE A 48 5.83 5.12 -2.24
CA PHE A 48 7.26 5.27 -1.96
C PHE A 48 8.06 5.34 -3.27
N LEU A 49 7.81 4.41 -4.20
CA LEU A 49 8.41 4.42 -5.53
C LEU A 49 8.02 5.66 -6.33
N TYR A 50 6.79 6.13 -6.23
CA TYR A 50 6.36 7.39 -6.87
C TYR A 50 7.23 8.56 -6.39
N PHE A 51 7.43 8.72 -5.08
CA PHE A 51 8.32 9.79 -4.58
C PHE A 51 9.80 9.59 -4.95
N LEU A 52 10.23 8.35 -5.13
CA LEU A 52 11.60 8.02 -5.52
C LEU A 52 11.86 8.31 -7.00
N ILE A 53 10.91 7.94 -7.87
CA ILE A 53 11.04 8.00 -9.33
C ILE A 53 10.63 9.37 -9.87
N VAL A 54 9.58 9.98 -9.31
CA VAL A 54 9.07 11.26 -9.82
C VAL A 54 10.00 12.39 -9.37
N PRO A 55 10.63 13.10 -10.32
CA PRO A 55 11.53 14.18 -9.99
C PRO A 55 10.76 15.32 -9.33
N LYS A 56 11.24 15.77 -8.16
CA LYS A 56 10.66 16.89 -7.38
C LYS A 56 10.64 18.22 -8.13
N HIS A 57 11.43 18.34 -9.20
CA HIS A 57 11.46 19.51 -10.05
C HIS A 57 10.56 19.26 -11.26
N GLY A 58 9.35 19.82 -11.22
CA GLY A 58 8.42 19.79 -12.35
C GLY A 58 9.13 20.19 -13.63
N HIS A 59 8.84 19.48 -14.73
CA HIS A 59 9.47 19.67 -16.04
C HIS A 59 9.66 21.16 -16.32
N LYS A 60 10.93 21.62 -16.26
CA LYS A 60 11.29 22.98 -16.69
C LYS A 60 10.76 23.10 -18.13
N LYS A 61 9.73 23.92 -18.34
CA LYS A 61 9.24 24.23 -19.69
C LYS A 61 10.46 24.70 -20.47
N LYS A 62 10.91 23.92 -21.46
CA LYS A 62 11.94 24.38 -22.41
C LYS A 62 11.37 25.64 -23.04
N LYS A 63 11.89 26.81 -22.68
CA LYS A 63 11.65 28.03 -23.46
C LYS A 63 12.17 27.71 -24.86
N LYS A 64 11.25 27.55 -25.83
CA LYS A 64 11.60 27.57 -27.26
C LYS A 64 12.32 28.90 -27.48
N LYS A 65 13.59 28.81 -27.85
CA LYS A 65 14.40 29.94 -28.29
C LYS A 65 14.14 30.15 -29.77
#